data_AF-B8C4T0-F1
#
_entry.id   AF-B8C4T0-F1
#
_cell.length_a   1.000
_cell.length_b   1.000
_cell.length_c   1.000
_cell.angle_alpha   90.00
_cell.angle_beta   90.00
_cell.angle_gamma   90.00
#
_symmetry.space_group_name_H-M   'P 1'
#
loop_
_entity.id
_entity.type
_entity.pdbx_description
1 polymer ?
#
loop_
_entity_poly.entity_id
_entity_poly.type
_entity_poly.pdbx_seq_one_letter_code
_entity_poly.pdbx_strand_id
1 'polypeptide(L)'
;MISSSVYSCAILHLLLSISDAQDSSIDTDAIDITTTTPSCITPTNACHGPGPPTRPLAGCEQYAQCDLSTNTVVNIATCMPGTVYDVTLDNCNWTYLSFCDVESCPPTLAPTVMPTGSPSMNHEAIAMTHIKSKQYLIEQYVLISYTSAGLPYPSIRYTFDSFIDSLDTMAVQGFGADFRFLLYEGNPFQYQAGLVNLAAFLANAMVETIQSDSCDELNWQQVAGRHAIANSCGQEGRSYQDEGCQDNENDYTCDVDPTMEITAVTSGNQVRAPPPFKCEPGNENAGYWDSSSGTAVNDVPYSNTAGRTDVEGCCWWGRGALLTRGTCNIGKLNYYIGKRAADEGRTSLYPDIDFCKNPEGTCASAYTEELRWTSAMFEWSERIQQYQSGSWSYEDQLFKFLNEGMTDDSFIASVGRIVSHGCHEAGCSTLEVREADARMSNFYLIINDIFDVASLMEPSDGENTATPQPVESFVPPPTPLPVWEETTAAPVPVMKNFPTLMPTEEEILPLEGSDAEEVMTIYSWMPIIVGVVFMIR
;
A
#
# COMPACT_ATOMS: atom_id res chain seq x y z
N MET A 1 70.71 -19.00 -24.40
CA MET A 1 71.32 -17.98 -23.53
C MET A 1 70.32 -17.79 -22.39
N ILE A 2 70.60 -18.16 -21.14
CA ILE A 2 71.57 -17.56 -20.19
C ILE A 2 71.18 -16.09 -19.91
N SER A 3 70.92 -15.63 -18.67
CA SER A 3 70.62 -16.31 -17.38
C SER A 3 70.05 -15.28 -16.37
N SER A 4 69.74 -15.73 -15.15
CA SER A 4 69.36 -14.91 -13.98
C SER A 4 70.50 -14.05 -13.40
N SER A 5 70.16 -12.90 -12.80
CA SER A 5 70.77 -12.27 -11.60
C SER A 5 70.03 -10.95 -11.28
N VAL A 6 69.50 -10.63 -10.09
CA VAL A 6 70.08 -10.58 -8.72
C VAL A 6 71.07 -9.42 -8.52
N TYR A 7 70.86 -8.65 -7.44
CA TYR A 7 71.82 -7.73 -6.78
C TYR A 7 71.64 -7.80 -5.24
N SER A 8 72.29 -6.94 -4.45
CA SER A 8 72.38 -7.08 -2.97
C SER A 8 72.55 -5.73 -2.22
N CYS A 9 72.89 -5.81 -0.92
CA CYS A 9 73.06 -4.75 0.11
C CYS A 9 71.75 -4.29 0.79
N ALA A 10 71.50 -4.39 2.11
CA ALA A 10 72.26 -4.83 3.31
C ALA A 10 73.19 -3.82 4.05
N ILE A 11 72.95 -3.67 5.38
CA ILE A 11 73.88 -3.25 6.48
C ILE A 11 74.17 -1.72 6.56
N LEU A 12 74.04 -0.97 7.69
CA LEU A 12 74.81 -1.02 8.96
C LEU A 12 74.19 -0.11 10.10
N HIS A 13 74.20 -0.56 11.39
CA HIS A 13 74.29 0.08 12.77
C HIS A 13 74.00 1.61 13.04
N LEU A 14 73.83 2.18 14.26
CA LEU A 14 74.04 1.91 15.73
C LEU A 14 73.11 2.89 16.54
N LEU A 15 72.82 2.99 17.86
CA LEU A 15 73.18 2.50 19.23
C LEU A 15 71.84 2.24 20.04
N LEU A 16 71.70 1.67 21.26
CA LEU A 16 72.53 1.10 22.36
C LEU A 16 72.67 1.91 23.69
N SER A 17 71.64 1.87 24.58
CA SER A 17 71.68 2.09 26.06
C SER A 17 70.38 1.51 26.69
N ILE A 18 70.29 0.63 27.70
CA ILE A 18 71.00 0.42 29.00
C ILE A 18 70.70 1.55 30.01
N SER A 19 70.25 1.35 31.26
CA SER A 19 69.49 0.30 31.99
C SER A 19 69.04 0.90 33.36
N ASP A 20 68.52 0.27 34.42
CA ASP A 20 68.23 -1.14 34.84
C ASP A 20 67.20 -1.12 36.01
N ALA A 21 66.39 -2.17 36.23
CA ALA A 21 65.62 -2.37 37.48
C ALA A 21 65.08 -3.81 37.70
N GLN A 22 65.47 -4.44 38.82
CA GLN A 22 64.80 -5.60 39.45
C GLN A 22 63.67 -5.09 40.38
N ASP A 23 62.66 -5.84 40.81
CA ASP A 23 62.74 -7.07 41.61
C ASP A 23 61.50 -7.98 41.47
N SER A 24 61.40 -8.98 42.34
CA SER A 24 60.63 -10.21 42.21
C SER A 24 59.55 -10.36 43.29
N SER A 25 58.46 -11.01 42.91
CA SER A 25 57.60 -11.74 43.84
C SER A 25 56.96 -12.92 43.12
N ILE A 26 57.37 -14.13 43.49
CA ILE A 26 56.58 -15.34 43.22
C ILE A 26 55.41 -15.31 44.20
N ASP A 27 54.21 -15.62 43.73
CA ASP A 27 53.20 -16.21 44.59
C ASP A 27 52.65 -17.48 43.93
N THR A 28 52.14 -18.39 44.75
CA THR A 28 51.63 -19.71 44.35
C THR A 28 50.17 -19.87 44.73
N ASP A 29 49.57 -20.95 44.26
CA ASP A 29 48.15 -21.29 44.38
C ASP A 29 47.21 -20.42 43.50
N ALA A 30 46.11 -20.93 42.97
CA ALA A 30 45.56 -22.28 43.09
C ALA A 30 45.39 -22.96 41.71
N ILE A 31 45.49 -24.29 41.70
CA ILE A 31 44.94 -25.11 40.62
C ILE A 31 43.43 -25.19 40.86
N ASP A 32 42.62 -24.55 40.01
CA ASP A 32 41.18 -24.81 39.96
C ASP A 32 40.85 -25.66 38.72
N ILE A 33 40.13 -26.77 38.94
CA ILE A 33 39.72 -27.71 37.90
C ILE A 33 38.20 -27.56 37.71
N THR A 34 37.82 -26.46 37.08
CA THR A 34 36.43 -26.09 36.74
C THR A 34 36.23 -26.06 35.23
N THR A 35 36.70 -27.12 34.54
CA THR A 35 36.44 -27.33 33.10
C THR A 35 34.98 -27.76 32.87
N THR A 36 34.06 -26.81 32.97
CA THR A 36 32.62 -27.05 32.82
C THR A 36 31.93 -26.04 31.89
N THR A 37 31.80 -26.44 30.62
CA THR A 37 30.71 -26.03 29.71
C THR A 37 30.78 -24.55 29.23
N PRO A 38 29.95 -24.07 28.28
CA PRO A 38 30.51 -23.72 26.97
C PRO A 38 30.42 -22.22 26.65
N SER A 39 31.47 -21.68 26.05
CA SER A 39 31.38 -20.40 25.34
C SER A 39 30.60 -20.60 24.03
N CYS A 40 29.53 -19.83 23.82
CA CYS A 40 28.70 -19.90 22.61
C CYS A 40 29.53 -19.71 21.33
N ILE A 41 29.18 -20.45 20.28
CA ILE A 41 29.82 -20.34 18.96
C ILE A 41 29.31 -19.09 18.25
N THR A 42 30.21 -18.14 18.02
CA THR A 42 29.98 -16.87 17.32
C THR A 42 30.77 -16.84 16.00
N PRO A 43 30.39 -15.95 15.04
CA PRO A 43 31.20 -15.64 13.86
C PRO A 43 32.68 -15.32 14.15
N THR A 44 33.04 -14.92 15.37
CA THR A 44 34.39 -14.51 15.76
C THR A 44 35.18 -15.55 16.55
N ASN A 45 34.54 -16.60 17.09
CA ASN A 45 35.22 -17.63 17.88
C ASN A 45 35.03 -19.07 17.35
N ALA A 46 34.22 -19.29 16.31
CA ALA A 46 33.83 -20.62 15.84
C ALA A 46 35.00 -21.59 15.58
N CYS A 47 36.13 -21.07 15.09
CA CYS A 47 37.32 -21.85 14.77
C CYS A 47 38.29 -22.07 15.95
N HIS A 48 37.99 -21.56 17.14
CA HIS A 48 38.78 -21.81 18.34
C HIS A 48 38.62 -23.27 18.81
N GLY A 49 39.69 -23.85 19.36
CA GLY A 49 39.69 -25.23 19.86
C GLY A 49 39.68 -26.31 18.77
N PRO A 50 39.91 -27.59 19.15
CA PRO A 50 39.97 -28.71 18.21
C PRO A 50 38.59 -29.04 17.63
N GLY A 51 38.53 -29.39 16.34
CA GLY A 51 37.29 -29.70 15.64
C GLY A 51 37.47 -29.75 14.13
N PRO A 52 36.40 -30.00 13.36
CA PRO A 52 36.44 -30.04 11.89
C PRO A 52 36.81 -28.68 11.26
N PRO A 53 37.26 -28.67 9.99
CA PRO A 53 37.57 -27.45 9.24
C PRO A 53 36.33 -26.66 8.82
N THR A 54 35.14 -27.27 8.85
CA THR A 54 33.85 -26.60 8.61
C THR A 54 33.01 -26.74 9.87
N ARG A 55 32.38 -25.65 10.35
CA ARG A 55 31.63 -25.63 11.62
C ARG A 55 30.35 -24.80 11.51
N PRO A 56 29.18 -25.32 11.90
CA PRO A 56 27.96 -24.51 11.94
C PRO A 56 28.08 -23.38 12.96
N LEU A 57 27.40 -22.27 12.68
CA LEU A 57 27.12 -21.21 13.64
C LEU A 57 25.75 -21.44 14.31
N ALA A 58 25.39 -20.59 15.28
CA ALA A 58 24.08 -20.67 15.93
C ALA A 58 22.93 -20.70 14.90
N GLY A 59 21.99 -21.65 15.07
CA GLY A 59 20.88 -21.88 14.14
C GLY A 59 21.22 -22.67 12.86
N CYS A 60 22.50 -22.97 12.60
CA CYS A 60 22.99 -23.67 11.41
C CYS A 60 22.66 -23.05 10.04
N GLU A 61 21.98 -21.90 9.95
CA GLU A 61 21.76 -21.16 8.69
C GLU A 61 23.08 -20.67 8.06
N GLN A 62 24.12 -20.53 8.88
CA GLN A 62 25.48 -20.18 8.47
C GLN A 62 26.50 -21.18 9.02
N TYR A 63 27.63 -21.29 8.32
CA TYR A 63 28.78 -22.07 8.75
C TYR A 63 30.10 -21.34 8.47
N ALA A 64 31.07 -21.53 9.37
CA ALA A 64 32.42 -21.00 9.25
C ALA A 64 33.37 -22.06 8.64
N GLN A 65 34.23 -21.62 7.74
CA GLN A 65 35.39 -22.39 7.26
C GLN A 65 36.64 -21.94 8.02
N CYS A 66 37.40 -22.89 8.54
CA CYS A 66 38.46 -22.69 9.52
C CYS A 66 39.84 -23.11 8.99
N ASP A 67 40.83 -22.24 9.15
CA ASP A 67 42.24 -22.64 9.04
C ASP A 67 42.68 -23.26 10.37
N LEU A 68 42.74 -24.59 10.41
CA LEU A 68 43.15 -25.38 11.57
C LEU A 68 44.65 -25.20 11.95
N SER A 69 45.45 -24.48 11.16
CA SER A 69 46.84 -24.14 11.50
C SER A 69 46.97 -22.84 12.29
N THR A 70 45.99 -21.93 12.16
CA THR A 70 45.94 -20.64 12.89
C THR A 70 44.74 -20.53 13.85
N ASN A 71 43.78 -21.46 13.78
CA ASN A 71 42.47 -21.43 14.44
C ASN A 71 41.60 -20.21 14.07
N THR A 72 41.78 -19.66 12.87
CA THR A 72 41.05 -18.48 12.37
C THR A 72 39.93 -18.84 11.40
N VAL A 73 38.92 -17.97 11.32
CA VAL A 73 37.84 -18.05 10.32
C VAL A 73 38.37 -17.51 8.99
N VAL A 74 38.33 -18.34 7.95
CA VAL A 74 38.75 -18.00 6.57
C VAL A 74 37.56 -17.47 5.76
N ASN A 75 36.36 -18.03 5.99
CA ASN A 75 35.13 -17.66 5.32
C ASN A 75 33.92 -17.97 6.21
N ILE A 76 32.81 -17.24 6.02
CA ILE A 76 31.49 -17.61 6.54
C ILE A 76 30.55 -17.67 5.35
N ALA A 77 29.84 -18.78 5.21
CA ALA A 77 28.88 -19.01 4.15
C ALA A 77 27.47 -19.20 4.73
N THR A 78 26.47 -18.61 4.08
CA THR A 78 25.04 -18.79 4.39
C THR A 78 24.47 -19.88 3.49
N CYS A 79 23.61 -20.73 4.04
CA CYS A 79 22.82 -21.68 3.26
C CYS A 79 21.73 -20.98 2.45
N MET A 80 21.17 -21.67 1.44
CA MET A 80 20.06 -21.11 0.66
C MET A 80 18.78 -21.06 1.51
N PRO A 81 17.85 -20.11 1.27
CA PRO A 81 16.59 -20.03 2.01
C PRO A 81 15.84 -21.38 2.07
N GLY A 82 15.46 -21.80 3.29
CA GLY A 82 14.85 -23.11 3.53
C GLY A 82 15.83 -24.28 3.74
N THR A 83 17.14 -24.04 3.72
CA THR A 83 18.18 -25.03 4.02
C THR A 83 19.09 -24.59 5.16
N VAL A 84 19.60 -25.54 5.95
CA VAL A 84 20.55 -25.33 7.04
C VAL A 84 21.73 -26.29 6.90
N TYR A 85 22.85 -25.97 7.56
CA TYR A 85 24.07 -26.76 7.51
C TYR A 85 23.92 -28.10 8.23
N ASP A 86 24.09 -29.18 7.49
CA ASP A 86 24.00 -30.55 7.98
C ASP A 86 25.41 -31.09 8.26
N VAL A 87 25.72 -31.22 9.55
CA VAL A 87 27.03 -31.68 10.04
C VAL A 87 27.34 -33.14 9.66
N THR A 88 26.36 -33.90 9.18
CA THR A 88 26.55 -35.28 8.71
C THR A 88 26.85 -35.36 7.20
N LEU A 89 26.50 -34.33 6.45
CA LEU A 89 26.71 -34.21 5.00
C LEU A 89 27.81 -33.21 4.61
N ASP A 90 28.34 -32.44 5.57
CA ASP A 90 29.31 -31.35 5.40
C ASP A 90 28.83 -30.28 4.39
N ASN A 91 27.52 -30.05 4.33
CA ASN A 91 26.86 -29.20 3.33
C ASN A 91 25.47 -28.73 3.79
N CYS A 92 24.89 -27.74 3.12
CA CYS A 92 23.51 -27.31 3.33
C CYS A 92 22.50 -28.37 2.85
N ASN A 93 21.50 -28.66 3.68
CA ASN A 93 20.43 -29.64 3.44
C ASN A 93 19.08 -29.04 3.87
N TRP A 94 17.98 -29.63 3.43
CA TRP A 94 16.62 -29.18 3.80
C TRP A 94 16.37 -29.39 5.30
N THR A 95 15.75 -28.39 5.94
CA THR A 95 15.49 -28.34 7.39
C THR A 95 14.77 -29.56 7.97
N TYR A 96 13.97 -30.26 7.18
CA TYR A 96 13.24 -31.48 7.58
C TYR A 96 14.02 -32.79 7.37
N LEU A 97 15.25 -32.74 6.86
CA LEU A 97 16.17 -33.88 6.69
C LEU A 97 17.50 -33.72 7.45
N SER A 98 17.85 -32.49 7.83
CA SER A 98 19.13 -32.12 8.45
C SER A 98 19.13 -32.26 9.98
N PHE A 99 20.24 -32.71 10.55
CA PHE A 99 20.48 -32.66 12.00
C PHE A 99 21.43 -31.52 12.35
N CYS A 100 20.95 -30.54 13.13
CA CYS A 100 21.70 -29.37 13.60
C CYS A 100 21.85 -29.47 15.13
N ASP A 101 23.08 -29.67 15.61
CA ASP A 101 23.37 -29.99 17.02
C ASP A 101 24.36 -28.97 17.60
N VAL A 102 23.93 -27.72 17.69
CA VAL A 102 24.63 -26.62 18.37
C VAL A 102 23.85 -26.20 19.61
N GLU A 103 24.47 -26.31 20.79
CA GLU A 103 23.79 -26.07 22.07
C GLU A 103 23.25 -24.62 22.17
N SER A 104 21.95 -24.49 22.41
CA SER A 104 21.31 -23.20 22.71
C SER A 104 21.60 -22.80 24.16
N CYS A 105 22.15 -21.58 24.36
CA CYS A 105 22.53 -21.13 25.68
C CYS A 105 21.31 -20.71 26.53
N PRO A 106 21.22 -21.13 27.81
CA PRO A 106 20.20 -20.62 28.71
C PRO A 106 20.47 -19.14 29.07
N PRO A 107 19.42 -18.32 29.33
CA PRO A 107 19.58 -16.91 29.64
C PRO A 107 20.30 -16.69 30.97
N THR A 108 21.30 -15.80 30.97
CA THR A 108 22.05 -15.43 32.18
C THR A 108 21.19 -14.59 33.14
N LEU A 109 21.37 -14.80 34.44
CA LEU A 109 20.61 -14.09 35.49
C LEU A 109 20.78 -12.55 35.42
N ALA A 110 19.71 -11.83 35.76
CA ALA A 110 19.57 -10.41 35.52
C ALA A 110 20.64 -9.54 36.23
N PRO A 111 21.15 -8.47 35.59
CA PRO A 111 22.00 -7.48 36.26
C PRO A 111 21.25 -6.73 37.37
N THR A 112 21.81 -6.66 38.57
CA THR A 112 21.20 -5.98 39.74
C THR A 112 21.28 -4.44 39.69
N VAL A 113 21.37 -3.87 38.50
CA VAL A 113 21.36 -2.42 38.24
C VAL A 113 20.40 -2.18 37.09
N MET A 114 19.27 -1.50 37.34
CA MET A 114 18.30 -1.19 36.29
C MET A 114 18.97 -0.33 35.19
N PRO A 115 19.00 -0.78 33.93
CA PRO A 115 19.29 0.10 32.82
C PRO A 115 18.07 0.98 32.61
N THR A 116 18.20 2.30 32.75
CA THR A 116 17.10 3.26 32.52
C THR A 116 16.83 3.49 31.02
N GLY A 117 17.03 2.46 30.20
CA GLY A 117 16.77 2.44 28.78
C GLY A 117 16.20 1.07 28.43
N SER A 118 14.97 1.04 27.95
CA SER A 118 14.38 -0.13 27.30
C SER A 118 15.30 -0.63 26.18
N PRO A 119 15.35 -1.94 25.90
CA PRO A 119 16.09 -2.42 24.74
C PRO A 119 15.49 -1.80 23.48
N SER A 120 16.29 -0.98 22.79
CA SER A 120 15.95 -0.56 21.43
C SER A 120 16.01 -1.79 20.54
N MET A 121 14.85 -2.41 20.28
CA MET A 121 14.74 -3.28 19.11
C MET A 121 15.18 -2.44 17.90
N ASN A 122 16.01 -3.01 17.05
CA ASN A 122 16.15 -2.49 15.69
C ASN A 122 14.77 -2.68 15.05
N HIS A 123 13.98 -1.60 14.98
CA HIS A 123 12.65 -1.63 14.39
C HIS A 123 12.84 -1.71 12.86
N GLU A 124 13.01 -2.93 12.36
CA GLU A 124 12.47 -3.25 11.05
C GLU A 124 10.96 -2.96 11.11
N ALA A 125 10.48 -2.13 10.18
CA ALA A 125 9.15 -1.56 10.24
C ALA A 125 8.09 -2.67 10.28
N ILE A 126 7.26 -2.70 11.34
CA ILE A 126 6.32 -3.78 11.62
C ILE A 126 5.22 -3.77 10.57
N ALA A 127 4.72 -2.59 10.19
CA ALA A 127 3.77 -2.47 9.10
C ALA A 127 4.41 -2.94 7.78
N MET A 128 5.65 -2.52 7.48
CA MET A 128 6.36 -2.92 6.25
C MET A 128 6.57 -4.44 6.16
N THR A 129 6.90 -5.09 7.28
CA THR A 129 7.06 -6.55 7.38
C THR A 129 5.74 -7.26 7.09
N HIS A 130 4.64 -6.75 7.68
CA HIS A 130 3.29 -7.27 7.42
C HIS A 130 2.87 -7.08 5.96
N ILE A 131 3.05 -5.88 5.39
CA ILE A 131 2.70 -5.57 3.99
C ILE A 131 3.47 -6.49 3.03
N LYS A 132 4.78 -6.67 3.25
CA LYS A 132 5.63 -7.60 2.48
C LYS A 132 5.11 -9.05 2.57
N SER A 133 4.64 -9.50 3.74
CA SER A 133 4.04 -10.83 3.90
C SER A 133 2.75 -11.04 3.09
N LYS A 134 2.04 -9.96 2.72
CA LYS A 134 0.78 -10.01 1.95
C LYS A 134 0.97 -9.82 0.43
N GLN A 135 2.21 -9.84 -0.10
CA GLN A 135 2.53 -9.68 -1.53
C GLN A 135 1.53 -10.38 -2.45
N TYR A 136 1.37 -11.70 -2.30
CA TYR A 136 0.50 -12.51 -3.15
C TYR A 136 -0.97 -12.03 -3.17
N LEU A 137 -1.49 -11.55 -2.04
CA LEU A 137 -2.86 -11.01 -1.96
C LEU A 137 -2.95 -9.61 -2.56
N ILE A 138 -1.92 -8.78 -2.38
CA ILE A 138 -1.84 -7.44 -2.98
C ILE A 138 -1.77 -7.57 -4.52
N GLU A 139 -0.96 -8.49 -5.04
CA GLU A 139 -0.87 -8.83 -6.46
C GLU A 139 -2.19 -9.42 -7.01
N GLN A 140 -2.84 -10.32 -6.26
CA GLN A 140 -4.08 -10.98 -6.70
C GLN A 140 -5.33 -10.09 -6.62
N TYR A 141 -5.38 -9.09 -5.74
CA TYR A 141 -6.62 -8.34 -5.44
C TYR A 141 -6.51 -6.81 -5.52
N VAL A 142 -5.35 -6.20 -5.30
CA VAL A 142 -5.15 -4.73 -5.37
C VAL A 142 -4.57 -4.33 -6.73
N LEU A 143 -3.52 -5.03 -7.18
CA LEU A 143 -2.78 -4.74 -8.40
C LEU A 143 -3.43 -5.37 -9.65
N ILE A 144 -4.77 -5.35 -9.69
CA ILE A 144 -5.58 -5.91 -10.77
C ILE A 144 -6.23 -4.79 -11.59
N SER A 145 -6.10 -4.93 -12.90
CA SER A 145 -6.68 -4.06 -13.91
C SER A 145 -7.77 -4.81 -14.71
N TYR A 146 -8.68 -4.07 -15.34
CA TYR A 146 -9.83 -4.63 -16.03
C TYR A 146 -9.86 -4.19 -17.50
N THR A 147 -10.02 -5.17 -18.39
CA THR A 147 -10.29 -4.90 -19.81
C THR A 147 -11.66 -4.23 -19.97
N SER A 148 -11.92 -3.58 -21.10
CA SER A 148 -13.24 -3.02 -21.44
C SER A 148 -14.39 -4.06 -21.52
N ALA A 149 -14.09 -5.35 -21.35
CA ALA A 149 -15.06 -6.44 -21.23
C ALA A 149 -15.26 -6.93 -19.78
N GLY A 150 -14.65 -6.27 -18.79
CA GLY A 150 -14.69 -6.65 -17.37
C GLY A 150 -13.82 -7.84 -17.00
N LEU A 151 -12.96 -8.34 -17.91
CA LEU A 151 -12.02 -9.42 -17.59
C LEU A 151 -10.82 -8.86 -16.81
N PRO A 152 -10.49 -9.39 -15.61
CA PRO A 152 -9.34 -8.96 -14.83
C PRO A 152 -8.01 -9.47 -15.41
N TYR A 153 -6.94 -8.71 -15.22
CA TYR A 153 -5.56 -9.08 -15.48
C TYR A 153 -4.62 -8.39 -14.46
N PRO A 154 -3.45 -8.97 -14.14
CA PRO A 154 -2.45 -8.27 -13.32
C PRO A 154 -1.99 -6.98 -14.01
N SER A 155 -1.95 -5.87 -13.27
CA SER A 155 -1.50 -4.59 -13.80
C SER A 155 -0.08 -4.71 -14.35
N ILE A 156 0.13 -4.21 -15.58
CA ILE A 156 1.47 -4.15 -16.19
C ILE A 156 2.18 -2.83 -15.85
N ARG A 157 1.48 -1.90 -15.19
CA ARG A 157 2.00 -0.61 -14.75
C ARG A 157 2.26 -0.57 -13.25
N TYR A 158 1.40 -1.15 -12.43
CA TYR A 158 1.44 -1.06 -10.98
C TYR A 158 1.92 -2.38 -10.39
N THR A 159 3.24 -2.53 -10.32
CA THR A 159 3.95 -3.71 -9.79
C THR A 159 4.09 -3.64 -8.26
N PHE A 160 4.29 -4.80 -7.63
CA PHE A 160 4.49 -4.88 -6.18
C PHE A 160 5.86 -4.34 -5.74
N ASP A 161 6.92 -4.66 -6.46
CA ASP A 161 8.29 -4.23 -6.11
C ASP A 161 8.39 -2.69 -6.09
N SER A 162 7.94 -2.01 -7.16
CA SER A 162 7.93 -0.54 -7.23
C SER A 162 6.99 0.10 -6.20
N PHE A 163 5.90 -0.57 -5.81
CA PHE A 163 5.04 -0.13 -4.71
C PHE A 163 5.78 -0.15 -3.37
N ILE A 164 6.49 -1.23 -3.08
CA ILE A 164 7.26 -1.41 -1.83
C ILE A 164 8.45 -0.46 -1.76
N ASP A 165 9.20 -0.30 -2.85
CA ASP A 165 10.37 0.59 -2.88
C ASP A 165 9.97 2.08 -2.72
N SER A 166 8.87 2.50 -3.35
CA SER A 166 8.28 3.83 -3.10
C SER A 166 7.76 3.97 -1.67
N LEU A 167 7.11 2.94 -1.09
CA LEU A 167 6.58 3.02 0.27
C LEU A 167 7.70 3.07 1.32
N ASP A 168 8.78 2.30 1.14
CA ASP A 168 9.97 2.37 1.99
C ASP A 168 10.64 3.76 1.89
N THR A 169 10.76 4.31 0.68
CA THR A 169 11.25 5.67 0.45
C THR A 169 10.39 6.73 1.14
N MET A 170 9.06 6.63 1.03
CA MET A 170 8.12 7.68 1.47
C MET A 170 7.73 7.60 2.95
N ALA A 171 7.79 6.42 3.57
CA ALA A 171 7.51 6.22 4.99
C ALA A 171 8.81 6.07 5.84
N VAL A 172 9.70 5.17 5.43
CA VAL A 172 10.81 4.67 6.27
C VAL A 172 12.08 5.50 6.11
N GLN A 173 12.55 5.71 4.89
CA GLN A 173 13.75 6.52 4.62
C GLN A 173 13.44 8.01 4.78
N GLY A 174 12.38 8.48 4.12
CA GLY A 174 11.98 9.88 4.03
C GLY A 174 12.69 10.62 2.89
N PHE A 175 11.98 11.59 2.30
CA PHE A 175 12.31 12.21 1.01
C PHE A 175 12.83 13.66 1.12
N GLY A 176 13.22 14.10 2.32
CA GLY A 176 13.75 15.45 2.58
C GLY A 176 12.73 16.47 3.11
N ALA A 177 11.45 16.12 3.19
CA ALA A 177 10.45 16.87 3.95
C ALA A 177 10.47 16.50 5.45
N ASP A 178 9.75 17.29 6.26
CA ASP A 178 9.46 17.05 7.67
C ASP A 178 8.25 16.12 7.89
N PHE A 179 7.35 16.00 6.91
CA PHE A 179 6.29 15.00 6.86
C PHE A 179 6.67 13.75 6.04
N ARG A 180 5.91 12.66 6.23
CA ARG A 180 6.16 11.32 5.68
C ARG A 180 4.84 10.57 5.48
N PHE A 181 4.84 9.49 4.71
CA PHE A 181 3.70 8.58 4.66
C PHE A 181 3.57 7.83 5.99
N LEU A 182 2.49 8.07 6.74
CA LEU A 182 2.34 7.57 8.11
C LEU A 182 1.96 6.09 8.17
N LEU A 183 2.97 5.21 8.18
CA LEU A 183 2.82 3.80 8.61
C LEU A 183 2.69 3.64 10.14
N TYR A 184 2.71 4.73 10.90
CA TYR A 184 2.47 4.74 12.35
C TYR A 184 3.26 3.65 13.12
N GLU A 185 4.56 3.56 12.85
CA GLU A 185 5.44 2.57 13.50
C GLU A 185 5.50 2.77 15.03
N GLY A 186 5.47 1.66 15.78
CA GLY A 186 5.46 1.69 17.25
C GLY A 186 4.72 0.50 17.86
N ASN A 187 3.74 0.77 18.72
CA ASN A 187 2.94 -0.26 19.39
C ASN A 187 1.88 -0.89 18.45
N PRO A 188 1.22 -2.02 18.83
CA PRO A 188 0.26 -2.72 17.98
C PRO A 188 -0.85 -1.84 17.38
N PHE A 189 -1.47 -0.99 18.19
CA PHE A 189 -2.53 -0.08 17.73
C PHE A 189 -2.02 0.94 16.71
N GLN A 190 -0.77 1.40 16.85
CA GLN A 190 -0.18 2.36 15.93
C GLN A 190 0.06 1.71 14.56
N TYR A 191 0.75 0.57 14.47
CA TYR A 191 1.03 -0.01 13.14
C TYR A 191 -0.25 -0.53 12.45
N GLN A 192 -1.28 -0.93 13.20
CA GLN A 192 -2.63 -1.16 12.68
C GLN A 192 -3.21 0.09 12.00
N ALA A 193 -3.05 1.28 12.59
CA ALA A 193 -3.42 2.54 11.95
C ALA A 193 -2.62 2.81 10.67
N GLY A 194 -1.35 2.43 10.63
CA GLY A 194 -0.54 2.41 9.41
C GLY A 194 -1.15 1.56 8.30
N LEU A 195 -1.60 0.34 8.63
CA LEU A 195 -2.26 -0.57 7.68
C LEU A 195 -3.61 -0.04 7.20
N VAL A 196 -4.43 0.55 8.08
CA VAL A 196 -5.74 1.14 7.71
C VAL A 196 -5.56 2.41 6.87
N ASN A 197 -4.59 3.26 7.19
CA ASN A 197 -4.21 4.42 6.38
C ASN A 197 -3.73 4.01 4.97
N LEU A 198 -2.87 2.99 4.89
CA LEU A 198 -2.43 2.41 3.63
C LEU A 198 -3.57 1.74 2.84
N ALA A 199 -4.51 1.09 3.52
CA ALA A 199 -5.71 0.54 2.89
C ALA A 199 -6.58 1.63 2.29
N ALA A 200 -6.77 2.76 2.98
CA ALA A 200 -7.51 3.91 2.46
C ALA A 200 -6.79 4.54 1.25
N PHE A 201 -5.46 4.62 1.25
CA PHE A 201 -4.66 5.05 0.10
C PHE A 201 -4.85 4.12 -1.11
N LEU A 202 -4.61 2.82 -0.93
CA LEU A 202 -4.72 1.80 -1.97
C LEU A 202 -6.14 1.70 -2.54
N ALA A 203 -7.17 1.76 -1.70
CA ALA A 203 -8.57 1.72 -2.13
C ALA A 203 -8.96 2.88 -3.06
N ASN A 204 -8.35 4.07 -2.86
CA ASN A 204 -8.50 5.20 -3.77
C ASN A 204 -7.64 5.02 -5.03
N ALA A 205 -6.37 4.62 -4.91
CA ALA A 205 -5.50 4.37 -6.07
C ALA A 205 -6.07 3.32 -7.03
N MET A 206 -6.72 2.28 -6.51
CA MET A 206 -7.46 1.28 -7.30
C MET A 206 -8.50 1.92 -8.22
N VAL A 207 -9.22 2.95 -7.74
CA VAL A 207 -10.28 3.65 -8.47
C VAL A 207 -9.76 4.80 -9.35
N GLU A 208 -8.63 5.43 -8.98
CA GLU A 208 -7.99 6.48 -9.79
C GLU A 208 -7.22 5.90 -11.00
N THR A 209 -6.47 4.80 -10.87
CA THR A 209 -5.61 4.30 -11.96
C THR A 209 -5.49 2.79 -12.13
N ILE A 210 -5.45 2.02 -11.05
CA ILE A 210 -5.02 0.61 -11.15
C ILE A 210 -6.08 -0.22 -11.89
N GLN A 211 -7.38 0.02 -11.63
CA GLN A 211 -8.46 -0.68 -12.35
C GLN A 211 -8.43 -0.47 -13.86
N SER A 212 -7.92 0.67 -14.34
CA SER A 212 -7.85 1.03 -15.77
C SER A 212 -6.49 0.72 -16.43
N ASP A 213 -5.46 0.39 -15.64
CA ASP A 213 -4.06 0.36 -16.06
C ASP A 213 -3.66 1.65 -16.82
N SER A 214 -4.04 2.82 -16.30
CA SER A 214 -3.67 4.13 -16.83
C SER A 214 -2.64 4.81 -15.93
N CYS A 215 -1.83 5.73 -16.47
CA CYS A 215 -1.06 6.66 -15.63
C CYS A 215 -1.73 8.03 -15.57
N ASP A 216 -2.23 8.46 -16.72
CA ASP A 216 -2.98 9.69 -16.90
C ASP A 216 -4.44 9.50 -16.54
N GLU A 217 -5.06 10.62 -16.21
CA GLU A 217 -6.49 10.76 -16.13
C GLU A 217 -7.12 10.51 -17.51
N LEU A 218 -8.08 9.60 -17.58
CA LEU A 218 -8.78 9.28 -18.83
C LEU A 218 -9.86 10.34 -19.12
N ASN A 219 -10.07 10.66 -20.40
CA ASN A 219 -11.19 11.48 -20.84
C ASN A 219 -12.51 10.67 -20.80
N TRP A 220 -13.04 10.42 -19.60
CA TRP A 220 -14.23 9.60 -19.38
C TRP A 220 -15.53 10.41 -19.31
N GLN A 221 -15.45 11.70 -18.92
CA GLN A 221 -16.65 12.50 -18.71
C GLN A 221 -17.32 12.89 -20.03
N GLN A 222 -18.63 12.67 -20.12
CA GLN A 222 -19.45 13.14 -21.23
C GLN A 222 -20.25 14.40 -20.88
N VAL A 223 -20.22 15.38 -21.77
CA VAL A 223 -21.22 16.44 -21.86
C VAL A 223 -22.17 16.05 -22.99
N ALA A 224 -23.49 16.10 -22.76
CA ALA A 224 -24.53 15.83 -23.77
C ALA A 224 -24.26 14.65 -24.74
N GLY A 225 -23.70 13.53 -24.25
CA GLY A 225 -23.40 12.32 -25.02
C GLY A 225 -22.06 12.32 -25.79
N ARG A 226 -21.15 13.25 -25.51
CA ARG A 226 -19.85 13.44 -26.19
C ARG A 226 -18.75 13.76 -25.18
N HIS A 227 -17.52 13.38 -25.49
CA HIS A 227 -16.36 13.73 -24.66
C HIS A 227 -15.73 15.00 -25.22
N ALA A 228 -15.68 16.10 -24.45
CA ALA A 228 -15.02 17.32 -24.90
C ALA A 228 -13.49 17.09 -24.97
N ILE A 229 -12.80 17.68 -25.94
CA ILE A 229 -11.32 17.66 -25.95
C ILE A 229 -10.79 18.58 -24.83
N ALA A 230 -11.49 19.69 -24.57
CA ALA A 230 -11.27 20.59 -23.43
C ALA A 230 -11.45 19.94 -22.03
N ASN A 231 -11.82 18.66 -21.94
CA ASN A 231 -11.78 17.93 -20.66
C ASN A 231 -10.35 17.82 -20.08
N SER A 232 -9.29 18.02 -20.88
CA SER A 232 -7.91 18.12 -20.34
C SER A 232 -7.72 19.33 -19.41
N CYS A 233 -8.52 20.39 -19.61
CA CYS A 233 -8.57 21.56 -18.73
C CYS A 233 -9.31 21.28 -17.41
N GLY A 234 -10.00 20.15 -17.28
CA GLY A 234 -10.90 19.86 -16.17
C GLY A 234 -12.04 18.92 -16.57
N GLN A 235 -12.22 17.85 -15.80
CA GLN A 235 -13.47 17.09 -15.70
C GLN A 235 -14.18 17.44 -14.39
N GLU A 236 -15.43 17.00 -14.21
CA GLU A 236 -16.18 17.19 -12.95
C GLU A 236 -16.33 18.67 -12.55
N GLY A 237 -16.50 19.57 -13.52
CA GLY A 237 -16.64 21.01 -13.29
C GLY A 237 -15.36 21.72 -12.81
N ARG A 238 -14.24 21.00 -12.73
CA ARG A 238 -12.93 21.50 -12.28
C ARG A 238 -12.23 22.34 -13.36
N SER A 239 -11.19 23.05 -12.96
CA SER A 239 -10.36 23.88 -13.85
C SER A 239 -8.90 23.76 -13.43
N TYR A 240 -8.17 22.74 -13.90
CA TYR A 240 -6.90 22.31 -13.31
C TYR A 240 -5.79 23.38 -13.36
N GLN A 241 -5.77 24.21 -14.40
CA GLN A 241 -4.93 25.42 -14.49
C GLN A 241 -5.20 26.45 -13.38
N ASP A 242 -6.45 26.57 -12.91
CA ASP A 242 -6.88 27.54 -11.89
C ASP A 242 -6.85 26.96 -10.47
N GLU A 243 -6.54 25.67 -10.31
CA GLU A 243 -6.36 24.98 -9.01
C GLU A 243 -5.02 25.32 -8.35
N GLY A 244 -4.76 26.62 -8.19
CA GLY A 244 -3.61 27.15 -7.47
C GLY A 244 -3.72 26.99 -5.96
N CYS A 245 -2.57 27.01 -5.28
CA CYS A 245 -2.55 26.93 -3.83
C CYS A 245 -3.19 28.18 -3.21
N GLN A 246 -3.58 28.10 -1.94
CA GLN A 246 -4.35 29.16 -1.25
C GLN A 246 -3.52 29.83 -0.14
N ASP A 247 -4.03 30.94 0.37
CA ASP A 247 -3.49 31.72 1.49
C ASP A 247 -1.98 32.01 1.39
N ASN A 248 -1.16 31.37 2.24
CA ASN A 248 0.29 31.56 2.30
C ASN A 248 1.09 30.53 1.49
N GLU A 249 0.42 29.60 0.81
CA GLU A 249 1.05 28.53 0.01
C GLU A 249 1.13 28.86 -1.49
N ASN A 250 0.60 30.02 -1.91
CA ASN A 250 0.53 30.44 -3.32
C ASN A 250 1.86 30.28 -4.07
N ASP A 251 2.99 30.48 -3.39
CA ASP A 251 4.35 30.35 -3.92
C ASP A 251 4.68 28.96 -4.49
N TYR A 252 4.00 27.90 -4.07
CA TYR A 252 4.19 26.56 -4.64
C TYR A 252 3.55 26.39 -6.02
N THR A 253 2.55 27.22 -6.38
CA THR A 253 1.73 27.05 -7.59
C THR A 253 2.58 27.13 -8.85
N CYS A 254 2.42 26.17 -9.77
CA CYS A 254 3.07 26.26 -11.08
C CYS A 254 2.48 27.39 -11.95
N ASP A 255 3.35 28.18 -12.59
CA ASP A 255 2.95 29.12 -13.65
C ASP A 255 2.27 28.38 -14.82
N VAL A 256 1.04 28.77 -15.15
CA VAL A 256 0.33 28.28 -16.34
C VAL A 256 1.02 28.79 -17.60
N ASP A 257 1.62 27.88 -18.37
CA ASP A 257 2.33 28.19 -19.60
C ASP A 257 1.43 27.92 -20.82
N PRO A 258 0.90 28.96 -21.50
CA PRO A 258 0.04 28.78 -22.68
C PRO A 258 0.82 28.26 -23.90
N THR A 259 2.14 28.15 -23.84
CA THR A 259 2.98 27.62 -24.92
C THR A 259 3.40 26.16 -24.72
N MET A 260 2.96 25.52 -23.62
CA MET A 260 3.27 24.12 -23.34
C MET A 260 2.45 23.17 -24.24
N GLU A 261 3.12 22.26 -24.93
CA GLU A 261 2.51 21.17 -25.71
C GLU A 261 2.86 19.82 -25.07
N ILE A 262 1.86 19.10 -24.56
CA ILE A 262 1.98 17.77 -23.96
C ILE A 262 0.81 16.92 -24.41
N THR A 263 1.06 15.63 -24.67
CA THR A 263 0.03 14.61 -24.86
C THR A 263 0.26 13.48 -23.84
N ALA A 264 -0.78 13.09 -23.13
CA ALA A 264 -0.81 11.98 -22.19
C ALA A 264 -0.33 10.67 -22.84
N VAL A 265 0.44 9.87 -22.11
CA VAL A 265 0.89 8.55 -22.60
C VAL A 265 -0.18 7.46 -22.52
N THR A 266 -1.30 7.70 -21.83
CA THR A 266 -2.40 6.73 -21.70
C THR A 266 -3.78 7.23 -22.16
N SER A 267 -4.57 6.32 -22.71
CA SER A 267 -5.99 6.48 -23.08
C SER A 267 -6.78 5.26 -22.64
N GLY A 268 -8.11 5.33 -22.70
CA GLY A 268 -8.98 4.22 -22.34
C GLY A 268 -8.76 2.97 -23.20
N ASN A 269 -8.98 1.79 -22.62
CA ASN A 269 -8.76 0.49 -23.27
C ASN A 269 -9.96 -0.01 -24.11
N GLN A 270 -11.05 0.77 -24.17
CA GLN A 270 -12.27 0.45 -24.92
C GLN A 270 -12.15 0.74 -26.43
N VAL A 271 -12.94 0.01 -27.23
CA VAL A 271 -13.06 0.27 -28.68
C VAL A 271 -13.60 1.69 -28.90
N ARG A 272 -12.86 2.51 -29.64
CA ARG A 272 -13.12 3.96 -29.82
C ARG A 272 -13.12 4.75 -28.50
N ALA A 273 -12.25 4.38 -27.57
CA ALA A 273 -11.88 5.26 -26.47
C ALA A 273 -11.57 6.67 -27.00
N PRO A 274 -11.97 7.72 -26.27
CA PRO A 274 -11.47 9.07 -26.50
C PRO A 274 -9.93 9.09 -26.51
N PRO A 275 -9.32 10.02 -27.27
CA PRO A 275 -7.86 10.14 -27.33
C PRO A 275 -7.27 10.45 -25.94
N PRO A 276 -5.96 10.22 -25.75
CA PRO A 276 -5.23 10.75 -24.59
C PRO A 276 -5.48 12.26 -24.46
N PHE A 277 -5.42 12.79 -23.25
CA PHE A 277 -5.47 14.25 -23.06
C PHE A 277 -4.31 14.94 -23.77
N LYS A 278 -4.60 16.13 -24.31
CA LYS A 278 -3.61 17.03 -24.90
C LYS A 278 -3.81 18.43 -24.36
N CYS A 279 -2.69 19.15 -24.18
CA CYS A 279 -2.64 20.59 -24.19
C CYS A 279 -1.71 21.04 -25.34
N GLU A 280 -2.03 22.18 -25.96
CA GLU A 280 -1.21 22.80 -27.01
C GLU A 280 -1.50 24.30 -27.09
N PRO A 281 -0.62 25.12 -27.71
CA PRO A 281 -0.83 26.55 -27.85
C PRO A 281 -1.96 26.85 -28.84
N GLY A 282 -2.86 27.78 -28.52
CA GLY A 282 -3.91 28.24 -29.41
C GLY A 282 -5.29 28.30 -28.78
N ASN A 283 -6.03 29.35 -29.12
CA ASN A 283 -7.38 29.65 -28.62
C ASN A 283 -8.52 29.14 -29.52
N GLU A 284 -8.24 28.17 -30.39
CA GLU A 284 -9.24 27.58 -31.29
C GLU A 284 -10.10 26.53 -30.57
N ASN A 285 -11.22 26.17 -31.20
CA ASN A 285 -12.17 25.22 -30.63
C ASN A 285 -11.61 23.80 -30.68
N ALA A 286 -11.15 23.28 -29.54
CA ALA A 286 -10.64 21.91 -29.44
C ALA A 286 -11.71 20.87 -29.77
N GLY A 287 -12.99 21.20 -29.58
CA GLY A 287 -14.12 20.40 -30.05
C GLY A 287 -14.36 19.14 -29.20
N TYR A 288 -14.78 18.05 -29.84
CA TYR A 288 -15.19 16.83 -29.13
C TYR A 288 -14.82 15.53 -29.85
N TRP A 289 -14.72 14.45 -29.08
CA TRP A 289 -14.70 13.08 -29.57
C TRP A 289 -16.12 12.51 -29.67
N ASP A 290 -16.46 12.03 -30.86
CA ASP A 290 -17.68 11.25 -31.11
C ASP A 290 -17.38 9.75 -31.02
N SER A 291 -17.76 9.13 -29.90
CA SER A 291 -17.62 7.68 -29.70
C SER A 291 -18.49 6.85 -30.67
N SER A 292 -19.52 7.44 -31.29
CA SER A 292 -20.43 6.75 -32.22
C SER A 292 -19.84 6.58 -33.62
N SER A 293 -18.97 7.49 -34.07
CA SER A 293 -18.13 7.36 -35.27
C SER A 293 -16.75 6.79 -34.94
N GLY A 294 -16.18 7.15 -33.78
CA GLY A 294 -14.77 6.99 -33.44
C GLY A 294 -13.88 8.07 -34.08
N THR A 295 -14.31 9.34 -34.07
CA THR A 295 -13.57 10.46 -34.67
C THR A 295 -13.61 11.72 -33.80
N ALA A 296 -12.55 12.53 -33.89
CA ALA A 296 -12.53 13.89 -33.33
C ALA A 296 -13.19 14.89 -34.29
N VAL A 297 -13.91 15.87 -33.74
CA VAL A 297 -14.67 16.90 -34.46
C VAL A 297 -14.25 18.26 -33.90
N ASN A 298 -13.32 18.91 -34.61
CA ASN A 298 -12.59 20.10 -34.14
C ASN A 298 -13.06 21.40 -34.83
N ASP A 299 -14.09 21.35 -35.68
CA ASP A 299 -14.63 22.51 -36.42
C ASP A 299 -15.79 23.21 -35.69
N VAL A 300 -16.13 22.77 -34.47
CA VAL A 300 -17.28 23.26 -33.69
C VAL A 300 -16.85 23.57 -32.25
N PRO A 301 -17.22 24.74 -31.68
CA PRO A 301 -17.11 25.00 -30.25
C PRO A 301 -17.81 23.92 -29.43
N TYR A 302 -17.08 23.29 -28.50
CA TYR A 302 -17.65 22.29 -27.61
C TYR A 302 -16.98 22.37 -26.24
N SER A 303 -17.78 22.56 -25.19
CA SER A 303 -17.27 22.86 -23.86
C SER A 303 -17.14 21.62 -22.98
N ASN A 304 -16.14 21.61 -22.10
CA ASN A 304 -16.15 20.76 -20.91
C ASN A 304 -17.25 21.22 -19.91
N THR A 305 -17.36 20.54 -18.77
CA THR A 305 -18.35 20.89 -17.72
C THR A 305 -18.07 22.23 -17.02
N ALA A 306 -16.86 22.77 -17.10
CA ALA A 306 -16.49 24.10 -16.61
C ALA A 306 -16.67 25.23 -17.65
N GLY A 307 -17.05 24.91 -18.89
CA GLY A 307 -17.26 25.89 -19.96
C GLY A 307 -16.04 26.21 -20.86
N ARG A 308 -14.86 25.62 -20.62
CA ARG A 308 -13.69 25.73 -21.51
C ARG A 308 -13.93 25.00 -22.82
N THR A 309 -13.54 25.60 -23.94
CA THR A 309 -13.73 25.06 -25.32
C THR A 309 -12.43 24.81 -26.08
N ASP A 310 -11.31 25.20 -25.48
CA ASP A 310 -9.94 25.17 -25.97
C ASP A 310 -9.09 24.21 -25.11
N VAL A 311 -7.77 24.14 -25.33
CA VAL A 311 -6.82 23.37 -24.48
C VAL A 311 -5.57 24.18 -24.08
N GLU A 312 -5.62 25.51 -24.17
CA GLU A 312 -4.47 26.37 -23.94
C GLU A 312 -4.12 26.41 -22.44
N GLY A 313 -2.86 26.08 -22.11
CA GLY A 313 -2.38 25.97 -20.73
C GLY A 313 -2.94 24.78 -19.94
N CYS A 314 -3.72 23.89 -20.55
CA CYS A 314 -4.48 22.83 -19.87
C CYS A 314 -3.68 21.55 -19.57
N CYS A 315 -2.40 21.65 -19.21
CA CYS A 315 -1.50 20.49 -19.10
C CYS A 315 -1.59 19.74 -17.76
N TRP A 316 -2.51 20.13 -16.89
CA TRP A 316 -2.51 19.84 -15.45
C TRP A 316 -3.45 18.70 -15.01
N TRP A 317 -3.86 17.84 -15.95
CA TRP A 317 -4.65 16.63 -15.67
C TRP A 317 -3.92 15.65 -14.75
N GLY A 318 -4.68 14.73 -14.14
CA GLY A 318 -4.15 13.80 -13.15
C GLY A 318 -3.14 12.81 -13.69
N ARG A 319 -2.09 12.54 -12.88
CA ARG A 319 -1.03 11.58 -13.18
C ARG A 319 -0.59 10.80 -11.94
N GLY A 320 -0.11 9.57 -12.15
CA GLY A 320 0.32 8.69 -11.06
C GLY A 320 -0.85 8.04 -10.31
N ALA A 321 -0.57 7.22 -9.29
CA ALA A 321 -1.53 6.26 -8.74
C ALA A 321 -2.83 6.88 -8.20
N LEU A 322 -2.77 8.11 -7.68
CA LEU A 322 -3.92 8.87 -7.16
C LEU A 322 -4.46 9.92 -8.15
N LEU A 323 -3.93 9.94 -9.39
CA LEU A 323 -4.19 10.98 -10.39
C LEU A 323 -3.96 12.41 -9.82
N THR A 324 -2.74 12.67 -9.35
CA THR A 324 -2.31 13.97 -8.82
C THR A 324 -2.41 15.04 -9.92
N ARG A 325 -3.23 16.08 -9.67
CA ARG A 325 -3.67 17.06 -10.69
C ARG A 325 -3.75 18.49 -10.14
N GLY A 326 -3.82 19.46 -11.04
CA GLY A 326 -3.91 20.88 -10.71
C GLY A 326 -2.56 21.56 -10.45
N THR A 327 -2.49 22.87 -10.71
CA THR A 327 -1.25 23.67 -10.61
C THR A 327 -0.66 23.73 -9.19
N CYS A 328 -1.48 23.61 -8.15
CA CYS A 328 -1.00 23.51 -6.77
C CYS A 328 -0.28 22.19 -6.48
N ASN A 329 -0.94 21.03 -6.68
CA ASN A 329 -0.38 19.74 -6.24
C ASN A 329 0.88 19.37 -7.04
N ILE A 330 0.88 19.64 -8.35
CA ILE A 330 2.05 19.46 -9.23
C ILE A 330 3.16 20.46 -8.87
N GLY A 331 2.80 21.66 -8.41
CA GLY A 331 3.72 22.67 -7.88
C GLY A 331 4.38 22.26 -6.57
N LYS A 332 3.61 21.75 -5.61
CA LYS A 332 4.12 21.14 -4.36
C LYS A 332 5.03 19.94 -4.66
N LEU A 333 4.67 19.08 -5.61
CA LEU A 333 5.52 17.96 -6.05
C LEU A 333 6.89 18.46 -6.56
N ASN A 334 6.90 19.51 -7.39
CA ASN A 334 8.13 20.15 -7.87
C ASN A 334 8.94 20.77 -6.71
N TYR A 335 8.26 21.48 -5.82
CA TYR A 335 8.87 22.13 -4.66
C TYR A 335 9.53 21.12 -3.71
N TYR A 336 8.86 20.01 -3.37
CA TYR A 336 9.40 19.07 -2.37
C TYR A 336 10.36 18.04 -2.94
N ILE A 337 10.08 17.45 -4.10
CA ILE A 337 10.86 16.29 -4.63
C ILE A 337 11.29 16.41 -6.10
N GLY A 338 11.03 17.53 -6.76
CA GLY A 338 11.43 17.78 -8.15
C GLY A 338 12.65 18.69 -8.31
N LYS A 339 12.79 19.27 -9.50
CA LYS A 339 13.90 20.17 -9.83
C LYS A 339 13.93 21.42 -8.95
N ARG A 340 12.78 21.99 -8.58
CA ARG A 340 12.75 23.17 -7.71
C ARG A 340 13.38 22.90 -6.34
N ALA A 341 13.21 21.69 -5.77
CA ALA A 341 13.92 21.29 -4.55
C ALA A 341 15.45 21.35 -4.73
N ALA A 342 15.96 20.82 -5.83
CA ALA A 342 17.39 20.76 -6.12
C ALA A 342 17.99 22.16 -6.43
N ASP A 343 17.29 23.00 -7.18
CA ASP A 343 17.73 24.36 -7.52
C ASP A 343 17.73 25.30 -6.29
N GLU A 344 16.86 25.06 -5.31
CA GLU A 344 16.89 25.71 -3.99
C GLU A 344 17.92 25.10 -3.02
N GLY A 345 18.65 24.05 -3.42
CA GLY A 345 19.68 23.39 -2.62
C GLY A 345 19.16 22.46 -1.52
N ARG A 346 17.91 22.01 -1.61
CA ARG A 346 17.29 21.03 -0.73
C ARG A 346 17.46 19.61 -1.31
N THR A 347 17.27 18.58 -0.48
CA THR A 347 17.21 17.19 -0.96
C THR A 347 16.06 17.03 -1.95
N SER A 348 16.28 16.28 -3.02
CA SER A 348 15.29 16.00 -4.06
C SER A 348 15.43 14.55 -4.52
N LEU A 349 14.30 13.86 -4.76
CA LEU A 349 14.31 12.52 -5.36
C LEU A 349 14.49 12.59 -6.88
N TYR A 350 13.93 13.63 -7.52
CA TYR A 350 13.91 13.80 -8.96
C TYR A 350 14.51 15.17 -9.37
N PRO A 351 15.80 15.43 -9.09
CA PRO A 351 16.44 16.74 -9.24
C PRO A 351 16.45 17.28 -10.68
N ASP A 352 16.30 16.40 -11.67
CA ASP A 352 16.28 16.76 -13.09
C ASP A 352 14.86 16.94 -13.67
N ILE A 353 13.79 16.65 -12.91
CA ILE A 353 12.40 16.79 -13.37
C ILE A 353 11.77 18.09 -12.83
N ASP A 354 11.61 19.08 -13.71
CA ASP A 354 10.75 20.23 -13.46
C ASP A 354 9.29 19.86 -13.72
N PHE A 355 8.55 19.47 -12.68
CA PHE A 355 7.13 19.10 -12.83
C PHE A 355 6.24 20.29 -13.24
N CYS A 356 6.69 21.54 -13.08
CA CYS A 356 5.97 22.72 -13.57
C CYS A 356 6.22 23.03 -15.06
N LYS A 357 7.25 22.41 -15.68
CA LYS A 357 7.52 22.54 -17.13
C LYS A 357 7.42 21.23 -17.90
N ASN A 358 7.37 20.11 -17.20
CA ASN A 358 7.12 18.76 -17.73
C ASN A 358 6.33 17.92 -16.71
N PRO A 359 5.04 18.23 -16.46
CA PRO A 359 4.18 17.41 -15.59
C PRO A 359 4.04 15.96 -16.08
N GLU A 360 4.22 15.72 -17.39
CA GLU A 360 4.27 14.39 -18.01
C GLU A 360 5.45 13.53 -17.51
N GLY A 361 6.44 14.12 -16.82
CA GLY A 361 7.54 13.40 -16.19
C GLY A 361 7.07 12.25 -15.28
N THR A 362 5.92 12.39 -14.62
CA THR A 362 5.30 11.35 -13.79
C THR A 362 4.95 10.08 -14.59
N CYS A 363 4.55 10.22 -15.86
CA CYS A 363 4.11 9.10 -16.68
C CYS A 363 5.13 8.67 -17.74
N ALA A 364 5.97 9.59 -18.24
CA ALA A 364 6.85 9.38 -19.39
C ALA A 364 8.36 9.46 -19.10
N SER A 365 8.80 9.74 -17.87
CA SER A 365 10.23 9.73 -17.52
C SER A 365 10.78 8.30 -17.33
N ALA A 366 12.11 8.18 -17.27
CA ALA A 366 12.79 6.91 -16.95
C ALA A 366 12.47 6.38 -15.53
N TYR A 367 11.92 7.23 -14.65
CA TYR A 367 11.55 6.91 -13.27
C TYR A 367 10.05 6.60 -13.12
N THR A 368 9.30 6.45 -14.24
CA THR A 368 7.83 6.32 -14.22
C THR A 368 7.34 5.16 -13.33
N GLU A 369 8.10 4.09 -13.14
CA GLU A 369 7.66 2.94 -12.34
C GLU A 369 7.55 3.25 -10.84
N GLU A 370 8.57 3.85 -10.21
CA GLU A 370 8.46 4.32 -8.83
C GLU A 370 7.70 5.66 -8.73
N LEU A 371 7.91 6.59 -9.67
CA LEU A 371 7.39 7.96 -9.58
C LEU A 371 5.85 8.01 -9.57
N ARG A 372 5.17 7.08 -10.23
CA ARG A 372 3.71 6.94 -10.19
C ARG A 372 3.20 6.58 -8.79
N TRP A 373 3.96 5.84 -7.99
CA TRP A 373 3.64 5.59 -6.58
C TRP A 373 4.10 6.74 -5.69
N THR A 374 5.32 7.24 -5.89
CA THR A 374 5.92 8.31 -5.10
C THR A 374 5.12 9.61 -5.15
N SER A 375 4.58 10.03 -6.32
CA SER A 375 3.74 11.23 -6.42
C SER A 375 2.41 11.09 -5.66
N ALA A 376 1.81 9.91 -5.74
CA ALA A 376 0.55 9.60 -5.06
C ALA A 376 0.73 9.50 -3.53
N MET A 377 1.79 8.86 -3.06
CA MET A 377 2.15 8.79 -1.65
C MET A 377 2.54 10.17 -1.12
N PHE A 378 3.21 11.00 -1.93
CA PHE A 378 3.51 12.40 -1.60
C PHE A 378 2.21 13.19 -1.36
N GLU A 379 1.28 13.21 -2.33
CA GLU A 379 0.00 13.91 -2.20
C GLU A 379 -0.79 13.39 -0.98
N TRP A 380 -0.82 12.08 -0.77
CA TRP A 380 -1.52 11.49 0.37
C TRP A 380 -0.92 11.91 1.72
N SER A 381 0.41 11.99 1.81
CA SER A 381 1.14 12.44 3.02
C SER A 381 1.01 13.95 3.26
N GLU A 382 0.93 14.74 2.19
CA GLU A 382 0.86 16.20 2.23
C GLU A 382 -0.56 16.70 2.50
N ARG A 383 -1.54 16.17 1.75
CA ARG A 383 -2.90 16.72 1.64
C ARG A 383 -3.98 15.92 2.37
N ILE A 384 -3.83 14.60 2.50
CA ILE A 384 -4.86 13.71 3.07
C ILE A 384 -4.57 13.42 4.55
N GLN A 385 -3.38 12.90 4.87
CA GLN A 385 -2.99 12.53 6.24
C GLN A 385 -2.92 13.73 7.19
N GLN A 386 -2.65 14.93 6.66
CA GLN A 386 -2.61 16.19 7.41
C GLN A 386 -3.93 16.98 7.38
N TYR A 387 -5.01 16.42 6.80
CA TYR A 387 -6.27 17.15 6.66
C TYR A 387 -6.90 17.47 8.03
N GLN A 388 -7.11 18.77 8.27
CA GLN A 388 -7.81 19.33 9.43
C GLN A 388 -8.92 20.29 8.95
N SER A 389 -10.12 20.18 9.50
CA SER A 389 -11.15 21.21 9.37
C SER A 389 -12.06 21.24 10.59
N GLY A 390 -12.13 22.39 11.26
CA GLY A 390 -12.83 22.52 12.54
C GLY A 390 -12.30 21.52 13.57
N SER A 391 -13.19 20.67 14.12
CA SER A 391 -12.85 19.58 15.03
C SER A 391 -12.62 18.23 14.34
N TRP A 392 -12.54 18.18 13.01
CA TRP A 392 -12.26 16.96 12.24
C TRP A 392 -10.77 16.94 11.86
N SER A 393 -10.06 15.88 12.24
CA SER A 393 -8.71 15.58 11.77
C SER A 393 -8.67 14.16 11.19
N TYR A 394 -7.80 13.94 10.20
CA TYR A 394 -7.62 12.60 9.61
C TYR A 394 -7.20 11.57 10.66
N GLU A 395 -6.24 11.93 11.51
CA GLU A 395 -5.68 11.06 12.55
C GLU A 395 -6.70 10.70 13.64
N ASP A 396 -7.45 11.69 14.16
CA ASP A 396 -8.49 11.42 15.17
C ASP A 396 -9.58 10.49 14.61
N GLN A 397 -9.97 10.65 13.34
CA GLN A 397 -10.99 9.76 12.74
C GLN A 397 -10.44 8.36 12.43
N LEU A 398 -9.18 8.25 12.00
CA LEU A 398 -8.48 6.97 11.81
C LEU A 398 -8.39 6.19 13.12
N PHE A 399 -7.93 6.85 14.20
CA PHE A 399 -7.87 6.22 15.52
C PHE A 399 -9.25 5.94 16.11
N LYS A 400 -10.25 6.80 15.87
CA LYS A 400 -11.65 6.54 16.26
C LYS A 400 -12.20 5.29 15.56
N PHE A 401 -12.03 5.18 14.24
CA PHE A 401 -12.47 4.03 13.44
C PHE A 401 -11.87 2.71 13.96
N LEU A 402 -10.59 2.70 14.32
CA LEU A 402 -9.95 1.54 14.98
C LEU A 402 -10.53 1.24 16.37
N ASN A 403 -10.66 2.24 17.24
CA ASN A 403 -11.22 2.06 18.59
C ASN A 403 -12.69 1.61 18.58
N GLU A 404 -13.45 1.96 17.54
CA GLU A 404 -14.84 1.55 17.33
C GLU A 404 -14.96 0.25 16.49
N GLY A 405 -13.84 -0.49 16.32
CA GLY A 405 -13.82 -1.85 15.79
C GLY A 405 -13.86 -1.95 14.26
N MET A 406 -13.53 -0.87 13.53
CA MET A 406 -13.46 -0.81 12.07
C MET A 406 -14.77 -1.15 11.32
N THR A 407 -15.93 -0.85 11.93
CA THR A 407 -17.27 -1.20 11.39
C THR A 407 -18.07 -0.03 10.81
N ASP A 408 -17.53 1.19 10.83
CA ASP A 408 -18.25 2.41 10.44
C ASP A 408 -17.73 3.06 9.14
N ASP A 409 -18.62 3.22 8.17
CA ASP A 409 -18.35 3.78 6.85
C ASP A 409 -17.93 5.25 6.88
N SER A 410 -18.20 6.00 7.96
CA SER A 410 -18.07 7.46 7.96
C SER A 410 -16.63 7.94 7.81
N PHE A 411 -15.63 7.18 8.29
CA PHE A 411 -14.21 7.46 8.10
C PHE A 411 -13.85 7.44 6.61
N ILE A 412 -13.92 6.28 5.96
CA ILE A 412 -13.53 6.09 4.57
C ILE A 412 -14.41 6.89 3.59
N ALA A 413 -15.71 7.07 3.89
CA ALA A 413 -16.57 7.95 3.11
C ALA A 413 -16.12 9.43 3.18
N SER A 414 -15.62 9.88 4.34
CA SER A 414 -15.04 11.23 4.49
C SER A 414 -13.71 11.35 3.77
N VAL A 415 -12.84 10.33 3.86
CA VAL A 415 -11.57 10.28 3.12
C VAL A 415 -11.79 10.34 1.61
N GLY A 416 -12.78 9.60 1.07
CA GLY A 416 -13.14 9.68 -0.35
C GLY A 416 -13.57 11.08 -0.81
N ARG A 417 -14.27 11.84 0.05
CA ARG A 417 -14.62 13.25 -0.21
C ARG A 417 -13.41 14.19 -0.10
N ILE A 418 -12.48 13.95 0.83
CA ILE A 418 -11.22 14.72 0.94
C ILE A 418 -10.35 14.51 -0.32
N VAL A 419 -10.21 13.27 -0.78
CA VAL A 419 -9.47 12.93 -2.01
C VAL A 419 -10.08 13.64 -3.22
N SER A 420 -11.40 13.50 -3.42
CA SER A 420 -12.09 13.94 -4.65
C SER A 420 -12.46 15.43 -4.68
N HIS A 421 -12.73 16.04 -3.53
CA HIS A 421 -13.31 17.39 -3.41
C HIS A 421 -12.60 18.30 -2.39
N GLY A 422 -11.59 17.80 -1.65
CA GLY A 422 -10.86 18.60 -0.65
C GLY A 422 -11.67 18.90 0.63
N CYS A 423 -12.77 18.19 0.88
CA CYS A 423 -13.65 18.44 2.03
C CYS A 423 -14.23 17.16 2.62
N HIS A 424 -14.43 17.11 3.94
CA HIS A 424 -14.85 15.89 4.64
C HIS A 424 -16.37 15.78 4.85
N GLU A 425 -17.10 16.90 4.94
CA GLU A 425 -18.53 16.93 5.26
C GLU A 425 -19.40 16.34 4.13
N ALA A 426 -20.55 15.74 4.50
CA ALA A 426 -21.52 15.29 3.51
C ALA A 426 -22.22 16.51 2.85
N GLY A 427 -22.20 16.58 1.51
CA GLY A 427 -22.78 17.71 0.77
C GLY A 427 -21.89 18.95 0.67
N CYS A 428 -20.60 18.86 1.02
CA CYS A 428 -19.63 19.94 0.80
C CYS A 428 -19.34 20.22 -0.68
N SER A 429 -19.74 19.30 -1.57
CA SER A 429 -19.76 19.43 -3.03
C SER A 429 -21.17 19.15 -3.55
N THR A 430 -21.55 19.76 -4.67
CA THR A 430 -22.76 19.42 -5.43
C THR A 430 -22.57 18.20 -6.35
N LEU A 431 -21.35 17.67 -6.41
CA LEU A 431 -20.95 16.50 -7.18
C LEU A 431 -20.81 15.29 -6.25
N GLU A 432 -21.13 14.11 -6.75
CA GLU A 432 -20.91 12.85 -6.05
C GLU A 432 -19.45 12.39 -6.18
N VAL A 433 -18.95 11.65 -5.19
CA VAL A 433 -17.61 11.04 -5.25
C VAL A 433 -17.63 9.94 -6.30
N ARG A 434 -16.83 10.09 -7.37
CA ARG A 434 -16.68 9.10 -8.43
C ARG A 434 -16.35 7.73 -7.85
N GLU A 435 -17.25 6.77 -8.10
CA GLU A 435 -17.12 5.36 -7.70
C GLU A 435 -16.92 5.17 -6.17
N ALA A 436 -17.64 5.97 -5.36
CA ALA A 436 -17.63 5.88 -3.90
C ALA A 436 -17.79 4.44 -3.36
N ASP A 437 -18.78 3.69 -3.87
CA ASP A 437 -19.04 2.30 -3.47
C ASP A 437 -17.86 1.36 -3.78
N ALA A 438 -17.11 1.62 -4.85
CA ALA A 438 -15.91 0.85 -5.19
C ALA A 438 -14.75 1.19 -4.24
N ARG A 439 -14.54 2.48 -3.92
CA ARG A 439 -13.55 2.91 -2.90
C ARG A 439 -13.87 2.28 -1.54
N MET A 440 -15.14 2.27 -1.15
CA MET A 440 -15.65 1.63 0.06
C MET A 440 -15.36 0.12 0.07
N SER A 441 -15.73 -0.58 -1.01
CA SER A 441 -15.56 -2.04 -1.15
C SER A 441 -14.08 -2.44 -1.16
N ASN A 442 -13.24 -1.69 -1.88
CA ASN A 442 -11.80 -1.90 -1.93
C ASN A 442 -11.15 -1.71 -0.54
N PHE A 443 -11.57 -0.69 0.22
CA PHE A 443 -11.05 -0.44 1.56
C PHE A 443 -11.34 -1.62 2.51
N TYR A 444 -12.59 -2.10 2.54
CA TYR A 444 -12.96 -3.25 3.37
C TYR A 444 -12.29 -4.55 2.93
N LEU A 445 -12.15 -4.80 1.62
CA LEU A 445 -11.35 -5.90 1.07
C LEU A 445 -9.91 -5.85 1.59
N ILE A 446 -9.29 -4.67 1.58
CA ILE A 446 -7.90 -4.53 1.99
C ILE A 446 -7.74 -4.70 3.51
N ILE A 447 -8.56 -4.07 4.36
CA ILE A 447 -8.39 -4.19 5.82
C ILE A 447 -8.80 -5.57 6.37
N ASN A 448 -9.79 -6.24 5.77
CA ASN A 448 -10.30 -7.52 6.27
C ASN A 448 -9.63 -8.74 5.62
N ASP A 449 -9.58 -8.81 4.29
CA ASP A 449 -9.15 -10.03 3.58
C ASP A 449 -7.65 -10.03 3.24
N ILE A 450 -7.05 -8.85 3.01
CA ILE A 450 -5.64 -8.72 2.60
C ILE A 450 -4.74 -8.49 3.79
N PHE A 451 -4.91 -7.39 4.52
CA PHE A 451 -4.14 -7.10 5.73
C PHE A 451 -4.65 -7.90 6.92
N ASP A 452 -5.95 -8.21 7.02
CA ASP A 452 -6.55 -8.90 8.18
C ASP A 452 -6.20 -8.17 9.48
N VAL A 453 -6.49 -6.85 9.51
CA VAL A 453 -6.13 -5.96 10.63
C VAL A 453 -6.81 -6.40 11.93
N ALA A 454 -7.99 -7.03 11.83
CA ALA A 454 -8.73 -7.54 12.98
C ALA A 454 -8.01 -8.69 13.70
N SER A 455 -7.29 -9.58 13.00
CA SER A 455 -6.51 -10.65 13.68
C SER A 455 -5.23 -10.15 14.35
N LEU A 456 -4.80 -8.93 14.01
CA LEU A 456 -3.66 -8.24 14.64
C LEU A 456 -4.04 -7.52 15.93
N MET A 457 -5.35 -7.31 16.18
CA MET A 457 -5.84 -6.78 17.43
C MET A 457 -5.76 -7.89 18.48
N GLU A 458 -4.86 -7.73 19.46
CA GLU A 458 -4.79 -8.67 20.59
C GLU A 458 -6.18 -8.81 21.24
N PRO A 459 -6.67 -10.04 21.48
CA PRO A 459 -7.91 -10.23 22.23
C PRO A 459 -7.77 -9.52 23.57
N SER A 460 -8.74 -8.66 23.90
CA SER A 460 -8.71 -7.95 25.17
C SER A 460 -8.89 -8.97 26.31
N ASP A 461 -7.80 -9.22 27.05
CA ASP A 461 -7.77 -9.95 28.33
C ASP A 461 -8.59 -9.15 29.38
N GLY A 462 -9.90 -9.16 29.20
CA GLY A 462 -10.82 -8.14 29.70
C GLY A 462 -12.28 -8.56 29.79
N GLU A 463 -12.68 -9.73 29.28
CA GLU A 463 -13.91 -10.39 29.76
C GLU A 463 -13.55 -11.39 30.86
N ASN A 464 -14.18 -11.20 32.03
CA ASN A 464 -13.80 -11.89 33.26
C ASN A 464 -14.02 -13.40 33.14
N THR A 465 -12.95 -14.19 33.34
CA THR A 465 -13.09 -15.63 33.67
C THR A 465 -13.83 -15.75 35.00
N ALA A 466 -15.16 -15.88 34.94
CA ALA A 466 -16.01 -15.92 36.12
C ALA A 466 -15.60 -17.10 37.01
N THR A 467 -15.13 -16.81 38.22
CA THR A 467 -14.78 -17.81 39.23
C THR A 467 -15.93 -18.81 39.38
N PRO A 468 -15.70 -20.13 39.19
CA PRO A 468 -16.76 -21.12 39.30
C PRO A 468 -17.47 -20.99 40.65
N GLN A 469 -18.77 -20.67 40.61
CA GLN A 469 -19.63 -20.72 41.79
C GLN A 469 -19.55 -22.13 42.41
N PRO A 470 -19.53 -22.27 43.76
CA PRO A 470 -19.44 -23.58 44.39
C PRO A 470 -20.57 -24.49 43.91
N VAL A 471 -20.22 -25.62 43.29
CA VAL A 471 -21.21 -26.59 42.78
C VAL A 471 -21.96 -27.18 43.98
N GLU A 472 -23.23 -26.83 44.11
CA GLU A 472 -24.13 -27.42 45.11
C GLU A 472 -24.24 -28.93 44.87
N SER A 473 -24.14 -29.73 45.94
CA SER A 473 -23.88 -31.17 45.84
C SER A 473 -25.07 -31.93 45.25
N PHE A 474 -24.97 -32.29 43.97
CA PHE A 474 -26.03 -32.99 43.24
C PHE A 474 -26.24 -34.41 43.79
N VAL A 475 -27.41 -34.67 44.38
CA VAL A 475 -27.81 -36.02 44.83
C VAL A 475 -28.49 -36.74 43.66
N PRO A 476 -27.96 -37.88 43.17
CA PRO A 476 -28.56 -38.59 42.04
C PRO A 476 -29.88 -39.28 42.45
N PRO A 477 -30.96 -39.16 41.66
CA PRO A 477 -32.19 -39.91 41.88
C PRO A 477 -32.00 -41.42 41.58
N PRO A 478 -32.77 -42.32 42.23
CA PRO A 478 -32.56 -43.77 42.12
C PRO A 478 -33.02 -44.35 40.77
N THR A 479 -32.22 -45.26 40.23
CA THR A 479 -32.39 -45.91 38.93
C THR A 479 -33.63 -46.82 38.84
N PRO A 480 -34.55 -46.60 37.88
CA PRO A 480 -35.57 -47.59 37.51
C PRO A 480 -34.95 -48.77 36.72
N LEU A 481 -35.44 -49.98 36.97
CA LEU A 481 -35.04 -51.21 36.24
C LEU A 481 -35.96 -51.48 35.02
N PRO A 482 -35.53 -52.31 34.04
CA PRO A 482 -36.00 -52.19 32.65
C PRO A 482 -37.24 -53.02 32.29
N VAL A 483 -37.87 -52.64 31.17
CA VAL A 483 -38.86 -53.41 30.41
C VAL A 483 -38.50 -53.36 28.92
N TRP A 484 -38.83 -54.40 28.15
CA TRP A 484 -38.34 -54.66 26.79
C TRP A 484 -39.44 -54.56 25.71
N GLU A 485 -39.02 -54.24 24.49
CA GLU A 485 -39.66 -54.58 23.18
C GLU A 485 -41.06 -53.96 22.89
N GLU A 486 -41.54 -53.84 21.63
CA GLU A 486 -41.04 -54.32 20.32
C GLU A 486 -41.30 -53.33 19.16
N THR A 487 -41.03 -53.74 17.92
CA THR A 487 -40.95 -52.94 16.66
C THR A 487 -42.26 -52.33 16.11
N THR A 488 -42.18 -51.27 15.28
CA THR A 488 -42.55 -51.33 13.82
C THR A 488 -42.39 -50.02 13.02
N ALA A 489 -41.94 -50.16 11.75
CA ALA A 489 -42.22 -49.36 10.54
C ALA A 489 -41.93 -47.82 10.48
N ALA A 490 -41.77 -47.32 9.24
CA ALA A 490 -41.35 -45.93 8.93
C ALA A 490 -42.44 -45.08 8.22
N PRO A 491 -42.41 -43.73 8.31
CA PRO A 491 -43.35 -42.83 7.64
C PRO A 491 -42.81 -42.17 6.35
N VAL A 492 -43.74 -41.59 5.58
CA VAL A 492 -43.55 -40.84 4.31
C VAL A 492 -44.13 -39.41 4.49
N PRO A 493 -43.61 -38.34 3.85
CA PRO A 493 -43.78 -36.96 4.35
C PRO A 493 -45.04 -36.21 3.88
N VAL A 494 -45.32 -35.06 4.53
CA VAL A 494 -46.44 -34.13 4.26
C VAL A 494 -45.94 -32.67 4.22
N MET A 495 -46.68 -31.78 3.55
CA MET A 495 -46.24 -30.42 3.15
C MET A 495 -46.82 -29.27 4.02
N LYS A 496 -46.26 -28.05 3.88
CA LYS A 496 -46.55 -26.83 4.67
C LYS A 496 -47.90 -26.14 4.39
N ASN A 497 -48.31 -25.22 5.27
CA ASN A 497 -49.25 -24.12 4.98
C ASN A 497 -48.96 -22.85 5.82
N PHE A 498 -49.56 -21.70 5.44
CA PHE A 498 -49.31 -20.33 5.96
C PHE A 498 -50.39 -19.79 6.95
N PRO A 499 -50.12 -18.66 7.64
CA PRO A 499 -51.16 -17.68 7.99
C PRO A 499 -50.81 -16.17 7.77
N THR A 500 -51.67 -15.49 7.01
CA THR A 500 -52.43 -14.21 7.22
C THR A 500 -52.20 -13.29 8.46
N LEU A 501 -52.63 -12.00 8.57
CA LEU A 501 -53.80 -11.22 8.03
C LEU A 501 -53.65 -9.66 8.17
N MET A 502 -54.46 -8.86 7.42
CA MET A 502 -54.99 -7.47 7.70
C MET A 502 -54.03 -6.23 7.63
N PRO A 503 -54.50 -4.96 7.39
CA PRO A 503 -55.83 -4.39 7.75
C PRO A 503 -56.57 -3.35 6.81
N THR A 504 -57.90 -3.22 7.07
CA THR A 504 -58.82 -2.04 6.96
C THR A 504 -59.11 -1.31 5.61
N GLU A 505 -60.25 -0.58 5.61
CA GLU A 505 -61.03 -0.06 4.46
C GLU A 505 -61.73 1.27 4.86
N GLU A 506 -61.91 2.24 3.92
CA GLU A 506 -62.82 3.39 4.07
C GLU A 506 -63.36 3.91 2.70
N GLU A 507 -64.36 4.81 2.72
CA GLU A 507 -65.46 4.99 1.75
C GLU A 507 -65.18 5.77 0.43
N ILE A 508 -66.19 5.85 -0.46
CA ILE A 508 -66.16 6.49 -1.80
C ILE A 508 -67.42 7.35 -2.05
N LEU A 509 -67.28 8.46 -2.79
CA LEU A 509 -68.24 9.19 -3.69
C LEU A 509 -68.31 10.72 -3.42
N PRO A 510 -68.70 11.56 -4.40
CA PRO A 510 -68.40 11.57 -5.84
C PRO A 510 -67.81 12.93 -6.31
N LEU A 511 -67.57 13.13 -7.62
CA LEU A 511 -67.14 14.42 -8.20
C LEU A 511 -68.05 14.87 -9.36
N GLU A 512 -68.30 16.18 -9.45
CA GLU A 512 -68.93 16.86 -10.59
C GLU A 512 -68.14 18.13 -10.97
N GLY A 513 -67.97 18.37 -12.28
CA GLY A 513 -67.88 19.72 -12.88
C GLY A 513 -66.51 20.38 -13.10
N SER A 514 -66.27 20.82 -14.35
CA SER A 514 -65.32 21.87 -14.83
C SER A 514 -63.81 21.69 -14.57
N ASP A 515 -62.89 22.01 -15.49
CA ASP A 515 -62.99 22.40 -16.92
C ASP A 515 -61.64 22.09 -17.63
N ALA A 516 -61.55 22.34 -18.95
CA ALA A 516 -60.33 22.23 -19.77
C ALA A 516 -59.41 23.48 -19.62
N GLU A 517 -58.22 23.63 -20.22
CA GLU A 517 -57.41 22.88 -21.22
C GLU A 517 -55.95 22.75 -20.67
N GLU A 518 -54.95 22.07 -21.24
CA GLU A 518 -54.71 21.40 -22.54
C GLU A 518 -53.68 20.24 -22.34
N VAL A 519 -53.33 19.44 -23.37
CA VAL A 519 -52.24 18.44 -23.31
C VAL A 519 -51.48 18.36 -24.65
N MET A 520 -50.25 18.87 -24.68
CA MET A 520 -49.32 18.72 -25.81
C MET A 520 -48.44 17.48 -25.67
N THR A 521 -48.30 16.72 -26.77
CA THR A 521 -47.69 15.38 -26.79
C THR A 521 -46.31 15.38 -27.46
N ILE A 522 -45.36 14.60 -26.91
CA ILE A 522 -44.16 14.14 -27.61
C ILE A 522 -44.03 12.62 -27.41
N TYR A 523 -43.74 11.91 -28.50
CA TYR A 523 -43.70 10.45 -28.54
C TYR A 523 -42.37 9.88 -28.06
N SER A 524 -42.42 8.81 -27.27
CA SER A 524 -41.28 7.89 -27.12
C SER A 524 -41.34 6.79 -28.19
N TRP A 525 -40.17 6.33 -28.64
CA TRP A 525 -40.02 5.17 -29.51
C TRP A 525 -39.00 4.20 -28.92
N MET A 526 -39.45 3.00 -28.52
CA MET A 526 -38.58 1.87 -28.21
C MET A 526 -38.73 0.81 -29.33
N PRO A 527 -37.62 0.26 -29.88
CA PRO A 527 -37.71 -0.81 -30.87
C PRO A 527 -38.01 -2.16 -30.19
N ILE A 528 -38.97 -2.90 -30.74
CA ILE A 528 -39.30 -4.26 -30.29
C ILE A 528 -38.35 -5.25 -30.95
N ILE A 529 -37.67 -6.09 -30.16
CA ILE A 529 -36.90 -7.23 -30.67
C ILE A 529 -37.84 -8.39 -30.98
N VAL A 530 -37.81 -8.88 -32.23
CA VAL A 530 -38.45 -10.13 -32.66
C VAL A 530 -37.44 -10.95 -33.45
N GLY A 531 -37.14 -12.18 -33.00
CA GLY A 531 -36.23 -13.10 -33.69
C GLY A 531 -36.92 -14.39 -34.10
N VAL A 532 -36.87 -14.75 -35.39
CA VAL A 532 -37.33 -16.05 -35.92
C VAL A 532 -36.40 -16.57 -37.03
N VAL A 533 -35.40 -17.34 -36.59
CA VAL A 533 -35.06 -18.71 -37.07
C VAL A 533 -35.54 -19.15 -38.48
N PHE A 534 -34.59 -19.38 -39.40
CA PHE A 534 -34.66 -20.22 -40.63
C PHE A 534 -35.64 -19.72 -41.75
N MET A 535 -35.52 -20.07 -43.05
CA MET A 535 -34.98 -21.29 -43.68
C MET A 535 -34.58 -21.10 -45.17
N ILE A 536 -33.45 -21.70 -45.58
CA ILE A 536 -33.08 -22.28 -46.89
C ILE A 536 -33.82 -21.78 -48.17
N ARG A 537 -33.09 -21.08 -49.08
CA ARG A 537 -32.73 -21.64 -50.39
C ARG A 537 -31.58 -20.91 -51.08
#